data_AF-A0A423XXM4-F1
#
_entry.id   AF-A0A423XXM4-F1
#
_cell.length_a   1.000
_cell.length_b   1.000
_cell.length_c   1.000
_cell.angle_alpha   90.00
_cell.angle_beta   90.00
_cell.angle_gamma   90.00
#
_symmetry.space_group_name_H-M   'P 1'
#
loop_
_entity.id
_entity.type
_entity.pdbx_description
1 polymer ?
#
loop_
_entity_poly.entity_id
_entity_poly.type
_entity_poly.pdbx_seq_one_letter_code
_entity_poly.pdbx_strand_id
1 'polypeptide(L)'
;MFTVNLFSGKTKTRVLSGAFAATFMAFSFSSWALNGPACNFPQAGGEAAWAAAQDNAGGHLVQCHIGQNQAWLTQRVNGGQPGCPQTATASAWLSAQAMWTQVGADIQAFCAQQVLNQNRFVINTQMNGNGAVNVGLGVNNNGAFNIANNRTAITVMQNVNGQWHVLTSYPQ
;
A
#
# COMPACT_ATOMS: atom_id res chain seq x y z
N MET A 1 -1.06 -46.40 -57.13
CA MET A 1 -1.28 -44.99 -56.77
C MET A 1 -2.78 -44.73 -56.93
N PHE A 2 -3.42 -44.21 -55.88
CA PHE A 2 -4.87 -44.04 -55.66
C PHE A 2 -5.69 -45.33 -55.40
N THR A 3 -5.86 -45.61 -54.10
CA THR A 3 -6.94 -46.43 -53.56
C THR A 3 -7.67 -45.56 -52.53
N VAL A 4 -8.93 -45.22 -52.79
CA VAL A 4 -9.80 -44.49 -51.86
C VAL A 4 -10.72 -45.52 -51.21
N ASN A 5 -10.55 -45.72 -49.90
CA ASN A 5 -11.53 -46.43 -49.07
C ASN A 5 -12.06 -45.44 -48.02
N LEU A 6 -13.27 -44.93 -48.27
CA LEU A 6 -14.13 -44.40 -47.21
C LEU A 6 -14.73 -45.59 -46.47
N PHE A 7 -14.70 -45.58 -45.13
CA PHE A 7 -15.82 -45.88 -44.22
C PHE A 7 -15.32 -45.86 -42.77
N SER A 8 -16.25 -45.58 -41.85
CA SER A 8 -16.15 -45.58 -40.38
C SER A 8 -15.82 -44.21 -39.77
N GLY A 9 -16.64 -43.61 -38.90
CA GLY A 9 -17.89 -44.04 -38.29
C GLY A 9 -18.40 -42.86 -37.47
N LYS A 10 -19.72 -42.66 -37.46
CA LYS A 10 -20.37 -41.64 -36.63
C LYS A 10 -20.26 -42.06 -35.17
N THR A 11 -19.60 -41.26 -34.34
CA THR A 11 -19.80 -41.31 -32.88
C THR A 11 -20.17 -39.92 -32.39
N LYS A 12 -21.46 -39.77 -32.09
CA LYS A 12 -22.00 -38.64 -31.34
C LYS A 12 -21.47 -38.73 -29.92
N THR A 13 -20.71 -37.73 -29.48
CA THR A 13 -20.56 -37.45 -28.06
C THR A 13 -21.00 -36.03 -27.82
N ARG A 14 -22.29 -35.90 -27.44
CA ARG A 14 -22.80 -34.72 -26.75
C ARG A 14 -22.03 -34.64 -25.43
N VAL A 15 -21.22 -33.62 -25.24
CA VAL A 15 -20.86 -33.18 -23.90
C VAL A 15 -21.56 -31.86 -23.68
N LEU A 16 -22.53 -31.94 -22.78
CA LEU A 16 -23.36 -30.86 -22.30
C LEU A 16 -22.48 -29.78 -21.67
N SER A 17 -22.66 -28.55 -22.16
CA SER A 17 -22.86 -27.34 -21.36
C SER A 17 -22.33 -27.41 -19.91
N GLY A 18 -21.05 -27.11 -19.76
CA GLY A 18 -20.45 -26.62 -18.53
C GLY A 18 -19.90 -25.22 -18.79
N ALA A 19 -20.76 -24.28 -19.19
CA ALA A 19 -20.41 -22.87 -19.17
C ALA A 19 -20.20 -22.50 -17.70
N PHE A 20 -18.95 -22.61 -17.23
CA PHE A 20 -18.53 -21.95 -16.02
C PHE A 20 -18.87 -20.48 -16.21
N ALA A 21 -19.89 -20.04 -15.47
CA ALA A 21 -20.24 -18.65 -15.34
C ALA A 21 -18.97 -17.92 -14.90
N ALA A 22 -18.31 -17.27 -15.87
CA ALA A 22 -17.41 -16.18 -15.56
C ALA A 22 -18.31 -15.13 -14.92
N THR A 23 -18.41 -15.16 -13.59
CA THR A 23 -18.88 -14.04 -12.79
C THR A 23 -17.88 -12.92 -13.08
N PHE A 24 -18.15 -12.18 -14.16
CA PHE A 24 -17.67 -10.84 -14.36
C PHE A 24 -18.17 -10.08 -13.14
N MET A 25 -17.36 -10.02 -12.09
CA MET A 25 -17.47 -8.93 -11.13
C MET A 25 -17.23 -7.69 -11.97
N ALA A 26 -18.31 -7.06 -12.38
CA ALA A 26 -18.30 -5.71 -12.91
C ALA A 26 -17.75 -4.84 -11.77
N PHE A 27 -16.44 -4.67 -11.76
CA PHE A 27 -15.79 -3.69 -10.93
C PHE A 27 -16.43 -2.34 -11.26
N SER A 28 -17.19 -1.79 -10.32
CA SER A 28 -17.65 -0.41 -10.40
C SER A 28 -16.42 0.50 -10.20
N PHE A 29 -15.61 0.66 -11.23
CA PHE A 29 -14.45 1.56 -11.23
C PHE A 29 -14.85 3.04 -11.34
N SER A 30 -16.14 3.38 -11.37
CA SER A 30 -16.63 4.67 -11.82
C SER A 30 -16.47 5.84 -10.83
N SER A 31 -15.95 5.62 -9.62
CA SER A 31 -15.77 6.70 -8.62
C SER A 31 -14.34 6.85 -8.06
N TRP A 32 -13.41 5.95 -8.42
CA TRP A 32 -12.10 5.85 -7.73
C TRP A 32 -10.96 6.54 -8.48
N ALA A 33 -11.07 6.68 -9.80
CA ALA A 33 -10.05 7.35 -10.61
C ALA A 33 -9.86 8.84 -10.26
N LEU A 34 -10.86 9.46 -9.62
CA LEU A 34 -10.85 10.87 -9.23
C LEU A 34 -10.15 11.13 -7.89
N ASN A 35 -9.90 10.11 -7.06
CA ASN A 35 -9.35 10.31 -5.71
C ASN A 35 -7.85 9.99 -5.59
N GLY A 36 -7.21 9.42 -6.62
CA GLY A 36 -5.77 9.13 -6.64
C GLY A 36 -5.36 7.81 -5.97
N PRO A 37 -4.06 7.43 -6.04
CA PRO A 37 -3.58 6.10 -5.62
C PRO A 37 -3.71 5.83 -4.13
N ALA A 38 -3.79 6.84 -3.26
CA ALA A 38 -4.02 6.59 -1.84
C ALA A 38 -5.38 5.94 -1.58
N CYS A 39 -6.39 6.31 -2.38
CA CYS A 39 -7.76 5.83 -2.24
C CYS A 39 -8.05 4.54 -3.03
N ASN A 40 -7.04 3.97 -3.70
CA ASN A 40 -7.11 2.66 -4.34
C ASN A 40 -6.67 1.57 -3.36
N PHE A 41 -7.50 1.28 -2.36
CA PHE A 41 -7.11 0.45 -1.21
C PHE A 41 -6.59 -0.94 -1.64
N PRO A 42 -5.51 -1.45 -1.03
CA PRO A 42 -5.00 -2.78 -1.31
C PRO A 42 -5.98 -3.85 -0.84
N GLN A 43 -6.06 -4.94 -1.59
CA GLN A 43 -6.53 -6.23 -1.06
C GLN A 43 -5.47 -6.81 -0.14
N ALA A 44 -5.86 -7.76 0.73
CA ALA A 44 -4.90 -8.44 1.62
C ALA A 44 -3.72 -9.03 0.82
N GLY A 45 -2.49 -8.67 1.20
CA GLY A 45 -1.26 -9.05 0.51
C GLY A 45 -0.85 -8.10 -0.63
N GLY A 46 -1.67 -7.11 -0.98
CA GLY A 46 -1.41 -6.10 -2.00
C GLY A 46 -0.77 -4.81 -1.47
N GLU A 47 -0.49 -4.72 -0.17
CA GLU A 47 -0.07 -3.48 0.50
C GLU A 47 1.27 -2.96 -0.02
N ALA A 48 2.20 -3.85 -0.39
CA ALA A 48 3.48 -3.45 -0.97
C ALA A 48 3.32 -2.78 -2.34
N ALA A 49 2.44 -3.32 -3.19
CA ALA A 49 2.14 -2.73 -4.50
C ALA A 49 1.41 -1.39 -4.35
N TRP A 50 0.49 -1.30 -3.38
CA TRP A 50 -0.18 -0.04 -3.05
C TRP A 50 0.82 1.02 -2.55
N ALA A 51 1.76 0.65 -1.66
CA ALA A 51 2.76 1.57 -1.16
C ALA A 51 3.69 2.08 -2.28
N ALA A 52 4.11 1.18 -3.18
CA ALA A 52 4.90 1.57 -4.35
C ALA A 52 4.15 2.53 -5.29
N ALA A 53 2.82 2.37 -5.42
CA ALA A 53 2.00 3.30 -6.21
C ALA A 53 1.97 4.72 -5.61
N GLN A 54 2.20 4.88 -4.31
CA GLN A 54 2.31 6.19 -3.67
C GLN A 54 3.63 6.88 -4.05
N ASP A 55 4.74 6.15 -4.01
CA ASP A 55 6.06 6.65 -4.42
C ASP A 55 6.06 7.03 -5.91
N ASN A 56 5.43 6.22 -6.77
CA ASN A 56 5.26 6.52 -8.19
C ASN A 56 4.46 7.81 -8.44
N ALA A 57 3.63 8.23 -7.50
CA ALA A 57 2.86 9.47 -7.56
C ALA A 57 3.60 10.69 -6.96
N GLY A 58 4.86 10.53 -6.57
CA GLY A 58 5.70 11.59 -5.99
C GLY A 58 5.88 11.46 -4.47
N GLY A 59 5.41 10.36 -3.87
CA GLY A 59 5.69 10.01 -2.48
C GLY A 59 7.13 9.55 -2.25
N HIS A 60 7.46 9.36 -0.98
CA HIS A 60 8.71 8.75 -0.52
C HIS A 60 8.44 7.79 0.65
N LEU A 61 7.27 7.15 0.62
CA LEU A 61 6.79 6.23 1.65
C LEU A 61 7.67 4.98 1.71
N VAL A 62 7.82 4.27 0.59
CA VAL A 62 8.62 3.04 0.57
C VAL A 62 10.08 3.38 0.72
N GLN A 63 10.55 4.34 -0.07
CA GLN A 63 11.94 4.78 -0.08
C GLN A 63 12.47 5.18 1.30
N CYS A 64 11.65 5.83 2.13
CA CYS A 64 12.13 6.38 3.39
C CYS A 64 11.62 5.66 4.65
N HIS A 65 10.51 4.92 4.55
CA HIS A 65 9.75 4.52 5.74
C HIS A 65 9.13 3.12 5.71
N ILE A 66 9.37 2.29 4.68
CA ILE A 66 8.96 0.87 4.68
C ILE A 66 10.19 -0.04 4.63
N GLY A 67 10.30 -0.96 5.59
CA GLY A 67 11.30 -2.03 5.58
C GLY A 67 12.74 -1.55 5.77
N GLN A 68 12.95 -0.32 6.21
CA GLN A 68 14.30 0.23 6.40
C GLN A 68 14.95 -0.38 7.64
N ASN A 69 16.20 -0.83 7.48
CA ASN A 69 16.95 -1.44 8.57
C ASN A 69 17.64 -0.39 9.46
N GLN A 70 18.21 -0.83 10.58
CA GLN A 70 18.88 0.04 11.54
C GLN A 70 20.02 0.84 10.91
N ALA A 71 20.86 0.23 10.07
CA ALA A 71 21.99 0.92 9.46
C ALA A 71 21.54 2.07 8.55
N TRP A 72 20.49 1.84 7.76
CA TRP A 72 19.88 2.84 6.90
C TRP A 72 19.30 4.01 7.72
N LEU A 73 18.57 3.71 8.80
CA LEU A 73 17.99 4.72 9.69
C LEU A 73 19.07 5.52 10.44
N THR A 74 20.14 4.88 10.92
CA THR A 74 21.29 5.55 11.54
C THR A 74 21.94 6.54 10.58
N GLN A 75 22.14 6.15 9.31
CA GLN A 75 22.67 7.05 8.30
C GLN A 75 21.73 8.24 8.06
N ARG A 76 20.41 8.00 8.02
CA ARG A 76 19.43 9.09 7.91
C ARG A 76 19.52 10.07 9.07
N VAL A 77 19.72 9.60 10.30
CA VAL A 77 19.93 10.48 11.47
C VAL A 77 21.23 11.29 11.38
N ASN A 78 22.31 10.67 10.88
CA ASN A 78 23.64 11.28 10.87
C ASN A 78 23.87 12.27 9.71
N GLY A 79 23.30 12.01 8.54
CA GLY A 79 23.56 12.83 7.35
C GLY A 79 22.49 12.76 6.26
N GLY A 80 21.35 12.13 6.54
CA GLY A 80 20.30 11.89 5.55
C GLY A 80 20.59 10.70 4.64
N GLN A 81 19.64 10.44 3.74
CA GLN A 81 19.71 9.43 2.69
C GLN A 81 19.21 10.05 1.38
N PRO A 82 19.54 9.50 0.19
CA PRO A 82 18.98 9.96 -1.06
C PRO A 82 17.44 10.02 -0.98
N GLY A 83 16.87 11.20 -1.25
CA GLY A 83 15.42 11.46 -1.18
C GLY A 83 14.80 11.46 0.22
N CYS A 84 15.57 11.22 1.28
CA CYS A 84 15.10 11.20 2.66
C CYS A 84 15.97 12.12 3.52
N PRO A 85 15.52 13.35 3.84
CA PRO A 85 16.35 14.32 4.55
C PRO A 85 16.75 13.83 5.94
N GLN A 86 17.82 14.43 6.46
CA GLN A 86 18.30 14.19 7.82
C GLN A 86 17.23 14.59 8.85
N THR A 87 17.05 13.74 9.87
CA THR A 87 16.11 13.99 10.97
C THR A 87 16.74 13.60 12.31
N ALA A 88 16.31 14.23 13.42
CA ALA A 88 16.82 13.88 14.76
C ALA A 88 16.42 12.46 15.20
N THR A 89 15.27 11.99 14.70
CA THR A 89 14.79 10.62 14.84
C THR A 89 14.32 10.15 13.48
N ALA A 90 14.79 8.99 13.03
CA ALA A 90 14.32 8.33 11.82
C ALA A 90 13.58 7.05 12.20
N SER A 91 12.43 6.80 11.58
CA SER A 91 11.67 5.58 11.80
C SER A 91 11.11 5.00 10.51
N ALA A 92 10.88 3.70 10.50
CA ALA A 92 10.25 2.98 9.42
C ALA A 92 9.31 1.90 9.96
N TRP A 93 8.25 1.63 9.22
CA TRP A 93 7.42 0.45 9.40
C TRP A 93 8.20 -0.81 9.02
N LEU A 94 7.93 -1.93 9.70
CA LEU A 94 8.56 -3.21 9.35
C LEU A 94 8.19 -3.68 7.94
N SER A 95 6.97 -3.34 7.49
CA SER A 95 6.48 -3.65 6.15
C SER A 95 5.30 -2.75 5.78
N ALA A 96 4.93 -2.74 4.50
CA ALA A 96 3.72 -2.06 4.04
C ALA A 96 2.46 -2.64 4.68
N GLN A 97 2.42 -3.94 4.92
CA GLN A 97 1.33 -4.60 5.63
C GLN A 97 1.23 -4.15 7.10
N ALA A 98 2.38 -4.02 7.79
CA ALA A 98 2.41 -3.53 9.16
C ALA A 98 1.87 -2.10 9.23
N MET A 99 2.31 -1.21 8.33
CA MET A 99 1.76 0.14 8.19
C MET A 99 0.24 0.09 7.97
N TRP A 100 -0.21 -0.59 6.92
CA TRP A 100 -1.61 -0.60 6.51
C TRP A 100 -2.53 -1.11 7.63
N THR A 101 -2.09 -2.12 8.38
CA THR A 101 -2.82 -2.63 9.55
C THR A 101 -3.04 -1.55 10.62
N GLN A 102 -2.10 -0.61 10.77
CA GLN A 102 -2.19 0.44 11.80
C GLN A 102 -2.91 1.70 11.31
N VAL A 103 -2.66 2.14 10.06
CA VAL A 103 -3.13 3.46 9.56
C VAL A 103 -4.18 3.37 8.46
N GLY A 104 -4.44 2.17 7.91
CA GLY A 104 -5.30 1.99 6.74
C GLY A 104 -6.73 2.46 6.96
N ALA A 105 -7.28 2.26 8.16
CA ALA A 105 -8.61 2.75 8.53
C ALA A 105 -8.72 4.28 8.47
N ASP A 106 -7.70 5.00 8.94
CA ASP A 106 -7.70 6.47 8.91
C ASP A 106 -7.53 6.99 7.47
N ILE A 107 -6.74 6.31 6.64
CA ILE A 107 -6.63 6.63 5.20
C ILE A 107 -7.98 6.39 4.50
N GLN A 108 -8.68 5.32 4.82
CA GLN A 108 -10.01 5.05 4.29
C GLN A 108 -11.01 6.13 4.73
N ALA A 109 -10.99 6.52 6.00
CA ALA A 109 -11.82 7.59 6.53
C ALA A 109 -11.53 8.93 5.83
N PHE A 110 -10.26 9.26 5.61
CA PHE A 110 -9.84 10.41 4.83
C PHE A 110 -10.41 10.37 3.40
N CYS A 111 -10.24 9.25 2.70
CA CYS A 111 -10.72 9.07 1.33
C CYS A 111 -12.25 9.09 1.18
N ALA A 112 -12.99 8.81 2.27
CA ALA A 112 -14.45 8.91 2.29
C ALA A 112 -14.97 10.36 2.45
N GLN A 113 -14.12 11.29 2.86
CA GLN A 113 -14.50 12.71 3.00
C GLN A 113 -14.51 13.38 1.63
N GLN A 114 -15.64 13.99 1.27
CA GLN A 114 -15.79 14.68 0.00
C GLN A 114 -15.19 16.10 0.07
N VAL A 115 -14.19 16.34 -0.79
CA VAL A 115 -13.63 17.66 -1.13
C VAL A 115 -12.94 18.40 0.02
N LEU A 116 -11.66 18.08 0.23
CA LEU A 116 -10.75 18.98 0.93
C LEU A 116 -10.18 19.97 -0.08
N ASN A 117 -10.50 21.26 0.07
CA ASN A 117 -9.85 22.34 -0.69
C ASN A 117 -8.43 22.62 -0.13
N GLN A 118 -7.62 21.57 -0.11
CA GLN A 118 -6.28 21.57 0.46
C GLN A 118 -5.37 20.72 -0.40
N ASN A 119 -4.12 21.17 -0.56
CA ASN A 119 -3.11 20.41 -1.30
C ASN A 119 -2.37 19.40 -0.43
N ARG A 120 -2.49 19.50 0.90
CA ARG A 120 -1.83 18.62 1.86
C ARG A 120 -2.69 18.44 3.10
N PHE A 121 -2.71 17.23 3.64
CA PHE A 121 -3.40 16.90 4.88
C PHE A 121 -2.53 15.97 5.73
N VAL A 122 -2.55 16.15 7.05
CA VAL A 122 -1.79 15.31 7.99
C VAL A 122 -2.78 14.51 8.83
N ILE A 123 -2.71 13.20 8.71
CA ILE A 123 -3.45 12.24 9.52
C ILE A 123 -2.55 11.87 10.70
N ASN A 124 -3.03 12.13 11.91
CA ASN A 124 -2.40 11.64 13.15
C ASN A 124 -3.17 10.40 13.61
N THR A 125 -2.54 9.24 13.50
CA THR A 125 -3.15 7.96 13.86
C THR A 125 -2.74 7.57 15.28
N GLN A 126 -3.74 7.20 16.09
CA GLN A 126 -3.52 6.43 17.31
C GLN A 126 -3.57 4.94 16.95
N MET A 127 -2.47 4.23 17.15
CA MET A 127 -2.41 2.80 16.85
C MET A 127 -3.12 2.02 17.96
N ASN A 128 -4.14 1.25 17.59
CA ASN A 128 -5.09 0.65 18.53
C ASN A 128 -4.73 -0.78 18.95
N GLY A 129 -3.44 -1.12 18.91
CA GLY A 129 -2.93 -2.39 19.42
C GLY A 129 -2.73 -2.40 20.94
N ASN A 130 -2.27 -3.54 21.46
CA ASN A 130 -2.06 -3.76 22.89
C ASN A 130 -0.62 -3.53 23.37
N GLY A 131 0.29 -3.11 22.47
CA GLY A 131 1.70 -2.86 22.76
C GLY A 131 2.60 -4.10 22.71
N ALA A 132 2.05 -5.28 22.41
CA ALA A 132 2.82 -6.52 22.37
C ALA A 132 3.48 -6.78 21.02
N VAL A 133 3.02 -6.12 19.95
CA VAL A 133 3.51 -6.35 18.58
C VAL A 133 4.41 -5.20 18.17
N ASN A 134 5.63 -5.53 17.74
CA ASN A 134 6.51 -4.59 17.07
C ASN A 134 6.01 -4.31 15.65
N VAL A 135 5.84 -3.04 15.28
CA VAL A 135 5.36 -2.61 13.95
C VAL A 135 6.35 -1.70 13.24
N GLY A 136 7.40 -1.24 13.92
CA GLY A 136 8.40 -0.38 13.32
C GLY A 136 9.73 -0.38 14.07
N LEU A 137 10.71 0.21 13.41
CA LEU A 137 12.04 0.46 13.95
C LEU A 137 12.28 1.96 13.94
N GLY A 138 12.78 2.49 15.06
CA GLY A 138 13.24 3.87 15.17
C GLY A 138 14.73 3.92 15.53
N VAL A 139 15.41 4.99 15.12
CA VAL A 139 16.77 5.33 15.51
C VAL A 139 16.82 6.81 15.88
N ASN A 140 17.48 7.12 16.98
CA ASN A 140 17.84 8.48 17.37
C ASN A 140 19.24 8.47 18.03
N ASN A 141 19.64 9.59 18.64
CA ASN A 141 20.95 9.71 19.30
C ASN A 141 21.19 8.72 20.45
N ASN A 142 20.14 8.10 20.99
CA ASN A 142 20.23 7.10 22.06
C ASN A 142 20.32 5.66 21.52
N GLY A 143 20.28 5.48 20.19
CA GLY A 143 20.34 4.18 19.52
C GLY A 143 19.02 3.77 18.90
N ALA A 144 18.93 2.48 18.56
CA ALA A 144 17.77 1.89 17.92
C ALA A 144 16.72 1.43 18.94
N PHE A 145 15.45 1.52 18.58
CA PHE A 145 14.32 1.11 19.41
C PHE A 145 13.18 0.54 18.57
N ASN A 146 12.47 -0.44 19.13
CA ASN A 146 11.27 -1.00 18.53
C ASN A 146 10.07 -0.09 18.78
N ILE A 147 9.15 -0.03 17.82
CA ILE A 147 7.93 0.77 17.92
C ILE A 147 6.74 -0.19 17.99
N ALA A 148 6.08 -0.19 19.16
CA ALA A 148 4.96 -1.06 19.43
C ALA A 148 3.65 -0.56 18.78
N ASN A 149 2.69 -1.48 18.58
CA ASN A 149 1.39 -1.21 17.96
C ASN A 149 0.38 -0.43 18.83
N ASN A 150 0.77 0.14 19.97
CA ASN A 150 -0.07 1.01 20.82
C ASN A 150 0.45 2.46 20.87
N ARG A 151 1.23 2.85 19.85
CA ARG A 151 1.90 4.14 19.77
C ARG A 151 1.19 5.03 18.74
N THR A 152 1.87 6.01 18.19
CA THR A 152 1.29 6.94 17.21
C THR A 152 1.93 6.79 15.84
N ALA A 153 1.24 7.26 14.81
CA ALA A 153 1.82 7.39 13.49
C ALA A 153 1.36 8.67 12.81
N ILE A 154 2.19 9.16 11.91
CA ILE A 154 1.86 10.29 11.05
C ILE A 154 1.75 9.78 9.63
N THR A 155 0.68 10.13 8.93
CA THR A 155 0.53 9.94 7.49
C THR A 155 0.27 11.30 6.83
N VAL A 156 1.10 11.67 5.87
CA VAL A 156 0.96 12.92 5.12
C VAL A 156 0.35 12.60 3.75
N MET A 157 -0.84 13.13 3.51
CA MET A 157 -1.54 13.05 2.24
C MET A 157 -1.19 14.28 1.40
N GLN A 158 -1.00 14.10 0.10
CA GLN A 158 -0.73 15.18 -0.84
C GLN A 158 -1.67 15.06 -2.04
N ASN A 159 -2.32 16.17 -2.39
CA ASN A 159 -3.12 16.30 -3.59
C ASN A 159 -2.26 16.88 -4.71
N VAL A 160 -2.28 16.22 -5.87
CA VAL A 160 -1.69 16.70 -7.11
C VAL A 160 -2.74 16.53 -8.20
N ASN A 161 -3.18 17.65 -8.80
CA ASN A 161 -4.17 17.66 -9.89
C ASN A 161 -5.47 16.91 -9.55
N GLY A 162 -5.96 17.04 -8.31
CA GLY A 162 -7.18 16.38 -7.85
C GLY A 162 -6.96 14.96 -7.31
N GLN A 163 -5.78 14.37 -7.50
CA GLN A 163 -5.48 13.00 -7.05
C GLN A 163 -4.68 13.01 -5.75
N TRP A 164 -5.17 12.28 -4.74
CA TRP A 164 -4.46 12.09 -3.47
C TRP A 164 -3.53 10.89 -3.52
N HIS A 165 -2.31 11.10 -3.05
CA HIS A 165 -1.35 10.04 -2.75
C HIS A 165 -0.81 10.21 -1.33
N VAL A 166 -0.26 9.15 -0.77
CA VAL A 166 0.51 9.23 0.49
C VAL A 166 1.90 9.78 0.15
N LEU A 167 2.18 11.01 0.57
CA LEU A 167 3.51 11.58 0.42
C LEU A 167 4.51 10.81 1.29
N THR A 168 4.12 10.52 2.54
CA THR A 168 4.94 9.75 3.49
C THR A 168 4.08 9.26 4.65
N SER A 169 4.55 8.24 5.36
CA SER A 169 3.96 7.76 6.62
C SER A 169 5.02 7.11 7.49
N TYR A 170 4.99 7.34 8.80
CA TYR A 170 5.97 6.79 9.73
C TYR A 170 5.44 6.63 11.17
N PRO A 171 5.89 5.57 11.88
CA PRO A 171 5.50 5.30 13.27
C PRO A 171 6.37 6.05 14.29
N GLN A 172 5.85 6.34 15.49
CA GLN A 172 6.50 7.06 16.60
C GLN A 172 6.00 6.60 17.98
#